data_AF-A0A3P6E2F2-F1
#
_entry.id   AF-A0A3P6E2F2-F1
#
_cell.length_a   1.000
_cell.length_b   1.000
_cell.length_c   1.000
_cell.angle_alpha   90.00
_cell.angle_beta   90.00
_cell.angle_gamma   90.00
#
_symmetry.space_group_name_H-M   'P 1'
#
loop_
_entity.id
_entity.type
_entity.pdbx_description
1 polymer ?
#
loop_
_entity_poly.entity_id
_entity_poly.type
_entity_poly.pdbx_seq_one_letter_code
_entity_poly.pdbx_strand_id
1 'polypeptide(L)'
;MRSPEEVAAGIDRIGGFKIEKMEYMKLVEHEEWKKDPVSYGRAWTNLVQAAIRPMVEEYLGPDLCDELFKRYENRVSTTREFLHIASFYGVVAFSAIRI
;
A
#
# COMPACT_ATOMS: atom_id res chain seq x y z
N MET A 1 -6.21 -3.25 -4.75
CA MET A 1 -5.32 -3.17 -5.92
C MET A 1 -6.00 -3.88 -7.08
N ARG A 2 -5.79 -3.41 -8.31
CA ARG A 2 -6.37 -4.06 -9.49
C ARG A 2 -5.72 -5.41 -9.74
N SER A 3 -6.49 -6.38 -10.20
CA SER A 3 -5.95 -7.67 -10.63
C SER A 3 -5.22 -7.54 -11.97
N PRO A 4 -4.34 -8.49 -12.35
CA PRO A 4 -3.74 -8.55 -13.68
C PRO A 4 -4.80 -8.46 -14.81
N GLU A 5 -5.94 -9.12 -14.63
CA GLU A 5 -7.04 -9.12 -15.59
C GLU A 5 -7.68 -7.73 -15.73
N GLU A 6 -7.89 -7.03 -14.61
CA GLU A 6 -8.40 -5.65 -14.64
C GLU A 6 -7.41 -4.68 -15.30
N VAL A 7 -6.11 -4.89 -15.11
CA VAL A 7 -5.06 -4.08 -15.75
C VAL A 7 -5.05 -4.33 -17.26
N ALA A 8 -5.06 -5.61 -17.68
CA ALA A 8 -5.09 -5.98 -19.10
C ALA A 8 -6.35 -5.42 -19.79
N ALA A 9 -7.53 -5.61 -19.20
CA ALA A 9 -8.78 -5.08 -19.73
C ALA A 9 -8.78 -3.54 -19.83
N GLY A 10 -8.10 -2.85 -18.92
CA GLY A 10 -7.92 -1.41 -18.98
C GLY A 10 -7.04 -0.96 -20.15
N ILE A 11 -5.93 -1.65 -20.37
CA ILE A 11 -4.99 -1.36 -21.47
C ILE A 11 -5.62 -1.66 -22.82
N ASP A 12 -6.29 -2.81 -22.95
CA ASP A 12 -6.98 -3.20 -24.19
C ASP A 12 -8.07 -2.20 -24.56
N ARG A 13 -8.79 -1.66 -23.56
CA ARG A 13 -9.81 -0.62 -23.77
C ARG A 13 -9.21 0.69 -24.33
N ILE A 14 -7.97 1.03 -23.97
CA ILE A 14 -7.29 2.20 -24.52
C ILE A 14 -6.89 1.97 -25.98
N GLY A 15 -6.57 0.72 -26.37
CA GLY A 15 -6.31 0.30 -27.75
C GLY A 15 -5.01 0.81 -28.36
N GLY A 16 -4.22 1.62 -27.66
CA GLY A 16 -2.96 2.20 -28.15
C GLY A 16 -1.70 1.41 -27.77
N PHE A 17 -1.84 0.31 -27.03
CA PHE A 17 -0.71 -0.47 -26.53
C PHE A 17 -1.00 -1.96 -26.61
N LYS A 18 0.05 -2.74 -26.89
CA LYS A 18 0.06 -4.19 -26.78
C LYS A 18 0.94 -4.59 -25.60
N ILE A 19 0.37 -5.33 -24.65
CA ILE A 19 1.13 -5.90 -23.53
C ILE A 19 2.02 -7.03 -24.05
N GLU A 20 3.31 -6.99 -23.75
CA GLU A 20 4.27 -8.04 -24.12
C GLU A 20 4.48 -9.03 -22.98
N LYS A 21 4.59 -8.53 -21.74
CA LYS A 21 4.81 -9.32 -20.54
C LYS A 21 4.01 -8.71 -19.39
N MET A 22 3.44 -9.56 -18.54
CA MET A 22 2.78 -9.14 -17.30
C MET A 22 3.09 -10.13 -16.19
N GLU A 23 3.39 -9.61 -15.00
CA GLU A 23 3.69 -10.40 -13.82
C GLU A 23 2.99 -9.82 -12.59
N TYR A 24 2.53 -10.71 -11.72
CA TYR A 24 2.03 -10.34 -10.39
C TYR A 24 3.06 -10.72 -9.34
N MET A 25 3.54 -9.72 -8.60
CA MET A 25 4.53 -9.89 -7.54
C MET A 25 3.88 -9.62 -6.18
N LYS A 26 4.17 -10.47 -5.21
CA LYS A 26 3.85 -10.23 -3.81
C LYS A 26 5.08 -9.64 -3.13
N LEU A 27 5.00 -8.39 -2.74
CA LEU A 27 6.00 -7.77 -1.88
C LEU A 27 5.66 -8.13 -0.43
N VAL A 28 6.54 -8.91 0.18
CA VAL A 28 6.44 -9.29 1.59
C VAL A 28 7.06 -8.18 2.44
N GLU A 29 6.43 -7.88 3.57
CA GLU A 29 7.00 -6.97 4.57
C GLU A 29 8.39 -7.42 5.04
N HIS A 30 9.22 -6.46 5.43
CA HIS A 30 10.48 -6.78 6.11
C HIS A 30 10.18 -7.44 7.47
N GLU A 31 10.56 -8.72 7.61
CA GLU A 31 10.40 -9.49 8.85
C GLU A 31 11.04 -8.83 10.07
N GLU A 32 12.03 -7.96 9.87
CA GLU A 32 12.65 -7.20 10.94
C GLU A 32 11.71 -6.23 11.63
N TRP A 33 10.71 -5.69 10.92
CA TRP A 33 9.73 -4.78 11.50
C TRP A 33 8.86 -5.50 12.52
N LYS A 34 8.63 -6.81 12.34
CA LYS A 34 7.76 -7.61 13.21
C LYS A 34 8.39 -8.02 14.54
N LYS A 35 9.68 -7.74 14.75
CA LYS A 35 10.42 -8.09 15.98
C LYS A 35 9.94 -7.29 17.20
N ASP A 36 9.51 -6.05 16.98
CA ASP A 36 9.05 -5.15 18.03
C ASP A 36 7.72 -4.49 17.59
N PRO A 37 6.61 -4.70 18.32
CA PRO A 37 5.32 -4.09 17.99
C PRO A 37 5.36 -2.56 17.88
N VAL A 38 6.17 -1.89 18.69
CA VAL A 38 6.27 -0.43 18.67
C VAL A 38 6.95 0.05 17.39
N SER A 39 8.10 -0.54 17.07
CA SER A 39 8.82 -0.28 15.82
C SER A 39 7.98 -0.63 14.58
N TYR A 40 7.24 -1.76 14.61
CA TYR A 40 6.29 -2.13 13.55
C TYR A 40 5.24 -1.03 13.35
N GLY A 41 4.55 -0.62 14.42
CA GLY A 41 3.49 0.38 14.32
C GLY A 41 3.99 1.74 13.84
N ARG A 42 5.18 2.17 14.25
CA ARG A 42 5.79 3.40 13.74
C ARG A 42 6.15 3.30 12.26
N ALA A 43 6.83 2.22 11.85
CA ALA A 43 7.23 2.02 10.45
C ALA A 43 6.00 1.97 9.53
N TRP A 44 4.97 1.23 9.95
CA TRP A 44 3.72 1.11 9.23
C TRP A 44 2.95 2.43 9.15
N THR A 45 2.88 3.17 10.25
CA THR A 45 2.23 4.50 10.28
C THR A 45 2.95 5.50 9.40
N ASN A 46 4.28 5.49 9.37
CA ASN A 46 5.06 6.34 8.47
C ASN A 46 4.79 6.01 6.99
N LEU A 47 4.70 4.73 6.64
CA LEU A 47 4.37 4.29 5.29
C LEU A 47 2.98 4.77 4.86
N VAL A 48 1.97 4.60 5.73
CA VAL A 48 0.60 5.04 5.46
C VAL A 48 0.53 6.57 5.35
N GLN A 49 1.19 7.30 6.26
CA GLN A 49 1.26 8.76 6.19
C GLN A 49 1.87 9.24 4.87
N ALA A 50 2.98 8.65 4.43
CA ALA A 50 3.61 9.02 3.17
C ALA A 50 2.67 8.82 1.96
N ALA A 51 1.78 7.83 2.01
CA ALA A 51 0.85 7.51 0.93
C ALA A 51 -0.41 8.40 0.91
N ILE A 52 -0.99 8.71 2.08
CA ILE A 52 -2.35 9.29 2.13
C ILE A 52 -2.48 10.59 2.93
N ARG A 53 -1.45 11.03 3.66
CA ARG A 53 -1.54 12.22 4.51
C ARG A 53 -2.06 13.46 3.77
N PRO A 54 -1.60 13.81 2.56
CA PRO A 54 -2.11 15.00 1.87
C PRO A 54 -3.63 14.98 1.68
N MET A 55 -4.20 13.82 1.32
CA MET A 55 -5.65 13.66 1.14
C MET A 55 -6.43 13.74 2.45
N VAL A 56 -5.88 13.15 3.52
CA VAL A 56 -6.49 13.18 4.85
C VAL A 56 -6.48 14.59 5.41
N GLU A 57 -5.36 15.30 5.25
CA GLU A 57 -5.18 16.67 5.73
C GLU A 57 -6.07 17.65 4.97
N GLU A 58 -6.22 17.49 3.65
CA GLU A 58 -7.16 18.29 2.84
C GLU A 58 -8.61 18.12 3.31
N TYR A 59 -9.01 16.91 3.69
CA TYR A 59 -10.39 16.61 4.07
C TYR A 59 -10.71 16.95 5.55
N LEU A 60 -9.78 16.67 6.46
CA LEU A 60 -10.01 16.80 7.92
C LEU A 60 -9.34 18.02 8.56
N GLY A 61 -8.39 18.65 7.86
CA GLY A 61 -7.49 19.64 8.45
C GLY A 61 -6.33 19.02 9.24
N PRO A 62 -5.29 19.82 9.55
CA PRO A 62 -4.04 19.34 10.13
C PRO A 62 -4.19 18.71 11.52
N ASP A 63 -4.98 19.32 12.41
CA ASP A 63 -5.11 18.84 13.79
C ASP A 63 -5.75 17.44 13.88
N LEU A 64 -6.82 17.22 13.10
CA LEU A 64 -7.50 15.92 13.04
C LEU A 64 -6.68 14.89 12.27
N CYS A 65 -5.89 15.33 11.29
CA CYS A 65 -4.96 14.49 10.56
C CYS A 65 -3.89 13.90 11.50
N ASP A 66 -3.26 14.75 12.32
CA ASP A 66 -2.25 14.32 13.29
C ASP A 66 -2.83 13.38 14.36
N GLU A 67 -4.01 13.70 14.90
CA GLU A 67 -4.67 12.83 15.89
C GLU A 67 -5.07 11.47 15.28
N LEU A 68 -5.52 11.45 14.02
CA LEU A 68 -5.83 10.20 13.31
C LEU A 68 -4.60 9.31 13.22
N PHE A 69 -3.47 9.83 12.75
CA PHE A 69 -2.26 9.03 12.59
C PHE A 69 -1.64 8.61 13.91
N LYS A 70 -1.74 9.44 14.96
CA LYS A 70 -1.32 9.05 16.31
C LYS A 70 -2.15 7.88 16.86
N ARG A 71 -3.48 7.91 16.67
CA ARG A 71 -4.36 6.80 17.06
C ARG A 71 -4.09 5.55 16.22
N TYR A 72 -3.80 5.74 14.94
CA TYR A 72 -3.42 4.67 14.03
C TYR A 72 -2.14 3.96 14.52
N GLU A 73 -1.07 4.71 14.79
CA GLU A 73 0.19 4.16 15.33
C GLU A 73 -0.07 3.37 16.61
N ASN A 74 -0.78 3.98 17.58
CA ASN A 74 -1.07 3.31 18.85
C ASN A 74 -1.84 2.00 18.64
N ARG A 75 -2.83 1.97 17.75
CA ARG A 75 -3.59 0.75 17.45
C ARG A 75 -2.71 -0.32 16.81
N VAL A 76 -1.86 0.04 15.85
CA VAL A 76 -0.97 -0.92 15.20
C VAL A 76 0.10 -1.43 16.17
N SER A 77 0.64 -0.58 17.04
CA SER A 77 1.64 -0.95 18.03
C SER A 77 1.11 -1.81 19.18
N THR A 78 -0.18 -1.73 19.51
CA THR A 78 -0.76 -2.44 20.66
C THR A 78 -1.48 -3.73 20.30
N THR A 79 -1.96 -3.85 19.05
CA THR A 79 -2.64 -5.07 18.57
C THR A 79 -1.64 -6.05 17.96
N ARG A 80 -1.19 -7.04 18.75
CA ARG A 80 -0.21 -8.07 18.34
C ARG A 80 -0.63 -8.88 17.13
N GLU A 81 -1.94 -9.02 16.87
CA GLU A 81 -2.47 -9.73 15.70
C GLU A 81 -1.92 -9.14 14.40
N PHE A 82 -1.67 -7.83 14.34
CA PHE A 82 -1.12 -7.20 13.13
C PHE A 82 0.29 -7.66 12.78
N LEU A 83 1.07 -8.18 13.73
CA LEU A 83 2.39 -8.76 13.45
C LEU A 83 2.31 -10.09 12.69
N HIS A 84 1.16 -10.76 12.79
CA HIS A 84 0.94 -12.09 12.24
C HIS A 84 0.03 -12.07 11.01
N ILE A 85 -0.65 -10.95 10.74
CA ILE A 85 -1.35 -10.76 9.47
C ILE A 85 -0.29 -10.66 8.37
N ALA A 86 -0.37 -11.57 7.41
CA ALA A 86 0.45 -11.50 6.21
C ALA A 86 -0.02 -10.30 5.36
N SER A 87 0.51 -9.12 5.65
CA SER A 87 0.36 -7.96 4.81
C SER A 87 1.33 -8.10 3.63
N PHE A 88 0.78 -8.13 2.42
CA PHE A 88 1.57 -8.10 1.20
C PHE A 88 1.02 -7.03 0.25
N TYR A 89 1.93 -6.34 -0.41
CA TYR A 89 1.57 -5.46 -1.52
C TYR A 89 1.64 -6.28 -2.81
N GLY A 90 0.51 -6.40 -3.49
CA GLY A 90 0.41 -7.04 -4.80
C GLY A 90 0.72 -6.05 -5.90
N VAL A 91 1.87 -6.17 -6.56
CA VAL A 91 2.25 -5.30 -7.68
C VAL A 91 2.02 -6.04 -8.98
N VAL A 92 1.28 -5.41 -9.90
CA VAL A 92 1.20 -5.85 -11.30
C VAL A 92 2.24 -5.06 -12.08
N ALA A 93 3.28 -5.72 -12.55
CA ALA A 93 4.28 -5.15 -13.44
C ALA A 93 4.03 -5.64 -14.87
N PHE A 94 4.13 -4.75 -15.85
CA PHE A 94 3.98 -5.13 -17.25
C PHE A 94 4.88 -4.29 -18.16
N SER A 95 5.25 -4.86 -19.30
CA SER A 95 5.85 -4.15 -20.42
C SER A 95 4.84 -4.11 -21.57
N ALA A 96 4.77 -2.98 -22.26
CA ALA A 96 3.89 -2.81 -23.40
C ALA A 96 4.56 -1.96 -24.48
N ILE A 97 4.25 -2.27 -25.73
CA ILE A 97 4.67 -1.51 -26.90
C ILE A 97 3.49 -0.69 -27.42
N ARG A 98 3.78 0.53 -27.91
CA ARG A 98 2.77 1.35 -28.58
C ARG A 98 2.42 0.73 -29.94
N ILE A 99 1.15 0.74 -30.28
CA ILE A 99 0.62 0.35 -31.60
C ILE A 99 0.24 1.60 -32.39
#